data_AF-A0A7L1MYK1-F1
#
_entry.id   AF-A0A7L1MYK1-F1
#
_cell.length_a   1.000
_cell.length_b   1.000
_cell.length_c   1.000
_cell.angle_alpha   90.00
_cell.angle_beta   90.00
_cell.angle_gamma   90.00
#
_symmetry.space_group_name_H-M   'P 1'
#
loop_
_entity.id
_entity.type
_entity.pdbx_description
1 polymer ?
#
loop_
_entity_poly.entity_id
_entity_poly.type
_entity_poly.pdbx_seq_one_letter_code
_entity_poly.pdbx_strand_id
1 'polypeptide(L)' 'YNSDTFESVPNRDGRYTFGASCVSQCPYNYLATEVGSCTLVCPQNSQEVTVNNLQKCEKCSRPCP' A
#
# COMPACT_ATOMS: atom_id res chain seq x y z
N TYR A 1 9.26 -7.46 10.11
CA TYR A 1 8.90 -7.39 11.53
C TYR A 1 10.18 -7.33 12.33
N ASN A 2 10.32 -6.31 13.19
CA ASN A 2 11.46 -6.22 14.11
C ASN A 2 11.08 -6.92 15.42
N SER A 3 11.78 -8.01 15.76
CA SER A 3 11.51 -8.81 16.96
C SER A 3 11.89 -8.12 18.26
N ASP A 4 12.78 -7.12 18.21
CA ASP A 4 13.28 -6.43 19.39
C ASP A 4 12.32 -5.33 19.84
N THR A 5 11.75 -4.60 18.88
CA THR A 5 10.78 -3.52 19.15
C THR A 5 9.33 -3.96 19.00
N PHE A 6 9.07 -5.16 18.46
CA PHE A 6 7.74 -5.69 18.15
C PHE A 6 6.97 -4.84 17.12
N GLU A 7 7.69 -4.18 16.21
CA GLU A 7 7.12 -3.24 15.25
C GLU A 7 7.20 -3.73 13.79
N SER A 8 6.24 -3.25 12.99
CA SER A 8 6.28 -3.39 11.54
C SER A 8 7.17 -2.31 10.94
N VAL A 9 8.40 -2.68 10.62
CA VAL A 9 9.38 -1.80 9.95
C VAL A 9 9.27 -1.92 8.43
N PRO A 10 9.47 -0.82 7.67
CA PRO A 10 9.50 -0.86 6.21
C PRO A 10 10.56 -1.84 5.68
N ASN A 11 10.19 -2.68 4.72
CA ASN A 11 11.11 -3.58 4.04
C ASN A 11 11.63 -2.93 2.75
N ARG A 12 12.95 -2.71 2.65
CA ARG A 12 13.60 -2.14 1.46
C ARG A 12 13.44 -3.02 0.21
N ASP A 13 13.38 -4.33 0.38
CA ASP A 13 13.16 -5.29 -0.70
C ASP A 13 11.68 -5.67 -0.86
N GLY A 14 10.79 -4.94 -0.18
CA GLY A 14 9.35 -5.13 -0.27
C GLY A 14 8.87 -4.99 -1.71
N ARG A 15 8.02 -5.92 -2.13
CA ARG A 15 7.35 -5.89 -3.44
C ARG A 15 5.84 -5.88 -3.25
N TYR A 16 5.15 -5.36 -4.24
CA TYR A 16 3.70 -5.36 -4.32
C TYR A 16 3.22 -6.56 -5.13
N THR A 17 2.18 -7.21 -4.63
CA THR A 17 1.46 -8.24 -5.38
C THR A 17 0.60 -7.60 -6.46
N PHE A 18 0.75 -8.06 -7.69
CA PHE A 18 -0.01 -7.63 -8.86
C PHE A 18 -0.44 -8.88 -9.65
N GLY A 19 -1.67 -9.33 -9.40
CA GLY A 19 -2.15 -10.61 -9.92
C GLY A 19 -1.25 -11.77 -9.47
N ALA A 20 -0.66 -12.47 -10.43
CA ALA A 20 0.26 -13.61 -10.19
C ALA A 20 1.75 -13.21 -10.14
N SER A 21 2.07 -11.92 -10.03
CA SER A 21 3.46 -11.41 -10.07
C SER A 21 3.76 -10.43 -8.93
N CYS A 22 5.05 -10.27 -8.61
CA CYS A 22 5.54 -9.33 -7.61
C CYS A 22 6.36 -8.21 -8.25
N VAL A 23 5.90 -6.97 -8.13
CA VAL A 23 6.50 -5.77 -8.75
C VAL A 23 7.10 -4.83 -7.70
N SER A 24 8.13 -4.07 -8.06
CA SER A 24 8.74 -3.06 -7.17
C SER A 24 7.86 -1.81 -7.03
N GLN A 25 7.04 -1.51 -8.04
CA GLN A 25 6.12 -0.39 -8.05
C GLN A 25 4.83 -0.80 -8.76
N CYS A 26 3.69 -0.32 -8.27
CA CYS A 26 2.43 -0.57 -8.94
C CYS A 26 2.41 0.09 -10.33
N PRO A 27 1.84 -0.58 -11.35
CA PRO A 27 1.71 -0.02 -12.69
C PRO A 27 0.88 1.26 -12.70
N TYR A 28 0.92 1.99 -13.83
CA TYR A 28 0.10 3.19 -14.01
C TYR A 28 -1.39 2.90 -13.74
N ASN A 29 -2.06 3.83 -13.04
CA ASN A 29 -3.44 3.74 -12.53
C ASN A 29 -3.70 2.70 -11.42
N TYR A 30 -2.68 2.01 -10.91
CA TYR A 30 -2.84 1.12 -9.75
C TYR A 30 -2.34 1.79 -8.48
N LEU A 31 -3.11 1.59 -7.41
CA LEU A 31 -2.87 2.11 -6.08
C LEU A 31 -2.12 1.06 -5.25
N ALA A 32 -1.02 1.46 -4.64
CA ALA A 32 -0.33 0.62 -3.66
C ALA A 32 -1.09 0.62 -2.33
N THR A 33 -1.42 -0.56 -1.81
CA THR A 33 -2.06 -0.71 -0.50
C THR A 33 -1.03 -0.87 0.62
N GLU A 34 -1.42 -0.53 1.86
CA GLU A 34 -0.61 -0.79 3.07
C GLU A 34 -0.23 -2.27 3.23
N VAL A 35 -1.05 -3.19 2.73
CA VAL A 35 -0.83 -4.64 2.83
C VAL A 35 0.07 -5.20 1.72
N GLY A 36 0.65 -4.35 0.86
CA GLY A 36 1.60 -4.79 -0.15
C GLY A 36 0.96 -5.37 -1.41
N SER A 37 -0.16 -4.81 -1.86
CA SER A 37 -0.81 -5.17 -3.12
C SER A 37 -1.10 -3.96 -4.00
N CYS A 38 -1.25 -4.19 -5.29
CA CYS A 38 -1.71 -3.20 -6.27
C CYS A 38 -3.21 -3.40 -6.53
N THR A 39 -4.00 -2.35 -6.35
CA THR A 39 -5.46 -2.37 -6.57
C THR A 39 -5.91 -1.20 -7.44
N LEU A 40 -7.08 -1.33 -8.08
CA LEU A 40 -7.73 -0.21 -8.77
C LEU A 40 -8.61 0.62 -7.84
N VAL A 41 -9.08 0.02 -6.75
CA VAL A 41 -10.00 0.64 -5.80
C VAL A 41 -9.49 0.37 -4.39
N CYS A 42 -9.41 1.41 -3.57
CA CYS A 42 -9.00 1.26 -2.19
C CYS A 42 -10.01 0.42 -1.39
N PRO A 43 -9.53 -0.47 -0.50
CA PRO A 43 -10.41 -1.27 0.35
C PRO A 43 -11.26 -0.39 1.27
N GLN A 44 -12.32 -0.98 1.85
CA GLN A 44 -13.15 -0.28 2.83
C GLN A 44 -12.31 0.32 3.96
N ASN A 45 -12.72 1.50 4.44
CA ASN A 45 -12.00 2.27 5.45
C ASN A 45 -10.61 2.79 5.03
N SER A 46 -10.35 2.87 3.72
CA SER A 46 -9.16 3.53 3.17
C SER A 46 -9.51 4.46 2.02
N GLN A 47 -8.64 5.44 1.78
CA GLN A 47 -8.83 6.47 0.76
C GLN A 47 -7.59 6.54 -0.14
N GLU A 48 -7.81 6.98 -1.38
CA GLU A 48 -6.73 7.27 -2.31
C GLU A 48 -6.02 8.55 -1.91
N VAL A 49 -4.70 8.49 -1.81
CA VAL A 49 -3.82 9.63 -1.53
C VAL A 49 -2.66 9.65 -2.50
N THR A 50 -2.15 10.84 -2.84
CA THR A 50 -0.94 11.00 -3.63
C THR A 50 0.21 11.41 -2.73
N VAL A 51 1.23 10.55 -2.59
CA VAL A 51 2.44 10.81 -1.79
C VAL A 51 3.66 10.66 -2.68
N ASN A 52 4.46 11.73 -2.81
CA ASN A 52 5.67 11.75 -3.63
C ASN A 52 5.41 11.27 -5.09
N ASN A 53 4.33 11.76 -5.71
CA ASN A 53 3.87 11.37 -7.05
C ASN A 53 3.49 9.88 -7.22
N LEU A 54 3.37 9.11 -6.13
CA LEU A 54 2.74 7.79 -6.15
C LEU A 54 1.33 7.85 -5.58
N GLN A 55 0.38 7.27 -6.29
CA GLN A 55 -0.98 7.06 -5.77
C GLN A 55 -1.00 5.79 -4.90
N LYS A 56 -1.58 5.90 -3.71
CA LYS A 56 -1.60 4.85 -2.68
C LYS A 56 -2.94 4.85 -1.95
N CYS A 57 -3.25 3.74 -1.30
CA CYS A 57 -4.37 3.63 -0.37
C CYS A 57 -3.85 3.75 1.06
N GLU A 58 -4.36 4.72 1.81
CA GLU A 58 -4.09 4.88 3.24
C GLU A 58 -5.37 4.74 4.05
N LYS A 59 -5.26 4.16 5.25
CA LYS A 59 -6.40 4.06 6.16
C LYS A 59 -6.94 5.45 6.51
N CYS A 60 -8.26 5.60 6.48
CA CYS A 60 -8.90 6.83 6.91
C CYS A 60 -8.71 6.99 8.43
N SER A 61 -8.19 8.13 8.89
CA SER A 61 -8.05 8.44 10.32
C SER A 61 -9.40 8.75 10.99
N ARG A 62 -10.44 8.96 10.19
CA ARG A 62 -11.84 9.20 10.55
C ARG A 62 -12.72 8.33 9.65
N PRO A 63 -14.04 8.18 9.90
CA PRO A 63 -14.93 7.53 8.94
C PRO A 63 -14.71 8.11 7.54
N CYS A 64 -14.49 7.24 6.55
CA CYS A 64 -14.28 7.69 5.18
C CYS A 64 -15.55 8.40 4.66
N PRO A 65 -15.41 9.42 3.78
CA PRO A 65 -16.54 10.12 3.16
C PRO A 65 -17.50 9.21 2.39
#